data_AF-A0A951XE02-F1
#
_entry.id   AF-A0A951XE02-F1
#
_cell.length_a   1.000
_cell.length_b   1.000
_cell.length_c   1.000
_cell.angle_alpha   90.00
_cell.angle_beta   90.00
_cell.angle_gamma   90.00
#
_symmetry.space_group_name_H-M   'P 1'
#
loop_
_entity.id
_entity.type
_entity.pdbx_description
1 polymer ?
#
loop_
_entity_poly.entity_id
_entity_poly.type
_entity_poly.pdbx_seq_one_letter_code
_entity_poly.pdbx_strand_id
1 'polypeptide(L)' 'LLQNHAPLLSALGNGKIKILKDKAGSTVSYSIQGGFAEVLNNKVAVLVEGAVES' A
#
# COMPACT_ATOMS: atom_id res chain seq x y z
N LEU A 1 -1.87 -4.98 -4.44
CA LEU A 1 -2.99 -5.03 -5.41
C LEU A 1 -2.44 -5.24 -6.81
N LEU A 2 -3.06 -6.11 -7.61
CA LEU A 2 -2.69 -6.38 -9.00
C LEU A 2 -3.50 -5.51 -9.97
N GLN A 3 -3.11 -5.47 -11.25
CA GLN A 3 -3.83 -4.71 -12.28
C GLN A 3 -5.27 -5.21 -12.48
N ASN A 4 -6.18 -4.30 -12.80
CA ASN A 4 -7.63 -4.47 -12.96
C ASN A 4 -8.36 -4.98 -11.72
N HIS A 5 -7.93 -4.55 -10.54
CA HIS A 5 -8.75 -4.73 -9.34
C HIS A 5 -9.96 -3.79 -9.37
N ALA A 6 -11.11 -4.25 -8.88
CA ALA A 6 -12.29 -3.41 -8.70
C ALA A 6 -11.98 -2.19 -7.82
N PRO A 7 -12.72 -1.07 -7.97
CA PRO A 7 -12.58 0.07 -7.08
C PRO A 7 -12.69 -0.37 -5.62
N LEU A 8 -11.71 0.04 -4.80
CA LEU A 8 -11.61 -0.38 -3.41
C LEU A 8 -11.17 0.81 -2.55
N LEU A 9 -11.88 1.01 -1.44
CA LEU A 9 -11.50 1.91 -0.37
C LEU A 9 -11.44 1.10 0.92
N SER A 10 -10.29 1.07 1.57
CA SER A 10 -10.10 0.34 2.82
C SER A 10 -9.38 1.19 3.85
N ALA A 11 -9.83 1.12 5.09
CA ALA A 11 -9.04 1.55 6.23
C ALA A 11 -7.88 0.55 6.46
N LEU A 12 -6.74 1.06 6.86
CA LEU A 12 -5.54 0.31 7.24
C LEU A 12 -5.31 0.52 8.73
N GLY A 13 -5.17 -0.58 9.48
CA GLY A 13 -4.72 -0.54 10.86
C GLY A 13 -3.19 -0.49 10.97
N ASN A 14 -2.70 -0.44 12.20
CA ASN A 14 -1.28 -0.60 12.50
C ASN A 14 -0.73 -1.90 11.89
N GLY A 15 0.36 -1.81 11.15
CA GLY A 15 0.96 -2.97 10.51
C GLY A 15 2.09 -2.62 9.55
N LYS A 16 2.54 -3.63 8.78
CA LYS A 16 3.59 -3.47 7.79
C LYS A 16 3.02 -3.53 6.37
N ILE A 17 3.33 -2.53 5.57
CA ILE A 17 3.06 -2.51 4.13
C ILE A 17 4.32 -2.98 3.41
N LYS A 18 4.16 -3.95 2.51
CA LYS A 18 5.22 -4.41 1.61
C LYS A 18 4.93 -3.94 0.19
N ILE A 19 5.86 -3.21 -0.41
CA ILE A 19 5.77 -2.69 -1.77
C ILE A 19 6.80 -3.41 -2.62
N LEU A 20 6.36 -4.02 -3.73
CA LEU A 20 7.22 -4.57 -4.77
C LEU A 20 7.57 -3.43 -5.74
N LYS A 21 8.84 -3.02 -5.80
CA LYS A 21 9.32 -1.93 -6.66
C LYS A 21 9.41 -2.36 -8.13
N ASP A 22 9.68 -3.64 -8.38
CA ASP A 22 9.85 -4.18 -9.73
C ASP A 22 9.44 -5.66 -9.82
N LYS A 23 9.39 -6.16 -11.05
CA LYS A 23 9.08 -7.58 -11.35
C LYS A 23 10.23 -8.53 -11.00
N ALA A 24 11.44 -8.02 -10.78
CA ALA A 24 12.60 -8.81 -10.37
C ALA A 24 12.60 -9.11 -8.86
N GLY A 25 11.65 -8.53 -8.11
CA GLY A 25 11.35 -8.90 -6.73
C GLY A 25 11.94 -7.95 -5.68
N SER A 26 12.47 -6.78 -6.07
CA SER A 26 12.92 -5.80 -5.09
C SER A 26 11.74 -5.30 -4.27
N THR A 27 11.84 -5.37 -2.94
CA THR A 27 10.77 -4.96 -2.04
C THR A 27 11.24 -3.92 -1.05
N VAL A 28 10.36 -2.98 -0.70
CA VAL A 28 10.52 -2.10 0.46
C VAL A 28 9.36 -2.31 1.40
N SER A 29 9.64 -2.25 2.70
CA SER A 29 8.64 -2.37 3.73
C SER A 29 8.51 -1.07 4.51
N TYR A 30 7.28 -0.68 4.80
CA TYR A 30 6.97 0.46 5.66
C TYR A 30 6.14 -0.04 6.84
N SER A 31 6.54 0.34 8.05
CA SER A 31 5.69 0.18 9.24
C SER A 31 4.81 1.42 9.35
N ILE A 32 3.50 1.24 9.50
CA ILE A 32 2.50 2.30 9.58
C ILE A 32 1.67 2.15 10.85
N GLN A 33 1.17 3.26 11.40
CA GLN A 33 0.25 3.22 12.55
C GLN A 33 -1.21 3.09 12.12
N GLY A 34 -1.52 3.55 10.92
CA GLY A 34 -2.84 3.43 10.30
C GLY A 34 -2.91 4.22 9.00
N GLY A 35 -4.07 4.20 8.34
CA GLY A 35 -4.28 4.96 7.11
C GLY A 35 -5.46 4.52 6.27
N PHE A 36 -5.46 4.92 5.01
CA PHE A 36 -6.44 4.55 4.00
C PHE A 36 -5.73 4.10 2.72
N ALA A 37 -6.27 3.07 2.07
CA ALA A 37 -5.88 2.66 0.73
C ALA A 37 -7.06 2.85 -0.22
N GLU A 38 -6.82 3.54 -1.33
CA GLU A 38 -7.75 3.72 -2.44
C GLU A 38 -7.19 3.07 -3.69
N VAL A 39 -8.07 2.41 -4.44
CA VAL A 39 -7.75 1.80 -5.74
C VAL A 39 -8.75 2.30 -6.75
N LEU A 40 -8.24 3.03 -7.76
CA LEU A 40 -9.07 3.61 -8.81
C LEU A 40 -8.27 3.65 -10.12
N ASN A 41 -8.87 3.19 -11.22
CA ASN A 41 -8.26 3.22 -12.56
C ASN A 41 -6.83 2.63 -12.61
N ASN A 42 -6.62 1.46 -11.99
CA ASN A 42 -5.31 0.81 -11.88
C ASN A 42 -4.22 1.60 -11.14
N LYS A 43 -4.58 2.68 -10.47
CA LYS A 43 -3.72 3.40 -9.53
C LYS A 43 -4.12 3.03 -8.12
N VAL A 44 -3.11 2.84 -7.28
CA VAL A 44 -3.27 2.59 -5.85
C VAL A 44 -2.68 3.78 -5.13
N ALA A 45 -3.52 4.50 -4.37
CA ALA A 45 -3.09 5.59 -3.49
C ALA A 45 -3.18 5.09 -2.05
N VAL A 46 -2.13 5.32 -1.26
CA VAL A 46 -2.07 4.90 0.13
C VAL A 46 -1.66 6.10 0.97
N LEU A 47 -2.56 6.54 1.85
CA LEU A 47 -2.37 7.65 2.78
C LEU A 47 -2.20 7.05 4.17
N VAL A 48 -1.04 7.25 4.79
CA VAL A 48 -0.68 6.58 6.04
C VAL A 48 -0.09 7.55 7.05
N GLU A 49 -0.34 7.26 8.32
CA GLU A 49 0.17 8.03 9.45
C GLU A 49 1.34 7.30 10.10
N GLY A 50 2.39 8.06 10.45
CA GLY A 50 3.56 7.54 11.16
C GLY A 50 4.35 6.48 10.38
N ALA A 51 4.47 6.65 9.05
CA ALA A 51 5.18 5.70 8.20
C ALA A 51 6.70 5.74 8.44
N VAL A 52 7.29 4.57 8.74
CA VAL A 52 8.73 4.40 8.93
C VAL A 52 9.25 3.32 7.97
N GLU A 53 10.25 3.66 7.17
CA GLU A 53 10.92 2.70 6.28
C GLU A 53 11.76 1.70 7.08
N SER A 54 11.73 0.43 6.68
CA SER A 54 12.47 -0.67 7.32
C SER A 54 13.30 -1.44 6.32
#